data_AF-A0A6C0CQ57-F1
#
_entry.id   AF-A0A6C0CQ57-F1
#
_cell.length_a   1.000
_cell.length_b   1.000
_cell.length_c   1.000
_cell.angle_alpha   90.00
_cell.angle_beta   90.00
_cell.angle_gamma   90.00
#
_symmetry.space_group_name_H-M   'P 1'
#
loop_
_entity.id
_entity.type
_entity.pdbx_description
1 polymer ?
#
loop_
_entity_poly.entity_id
_entity_poly.type
_entity_poly.pdbx_seq_one_letter_code
_entity_poly.pdbx_strand_id
1 'polypeptide(L)'
;MLNSKFLDGEIPSISSLKGNNFADDILKPTLHEPGVNYFLNHTLKNIHTNKKKQYDTFLNIILLFVFIVILGVILVYKYNNRETVEQKKEKKQQQQEYIINKIKSLTKEKQKDQEILITKIPKFESDYELLHKKFYRV
;
A
#
# COMPACT_ATOMS: atom_id res chain seq x y z
N MET A 1 28.72 27.67 -39.36
CA MET A 1 27.83 28.81 -39.66
C MET A 1 28.30 29.99 -38.84
N LEU A 2 29.05 30.91 -39.45
CA LEU A 2 29.48 32.16 -38.85
C LEU A 2 28.27 33.12 -38.79
N ASN A 3 28.01 33.68 -37.62
CA ASN A 3 26.88 34.55 -37.33
C ASN A 3 27.04 35.88 -38.09
N SER A 4 26.15 36.15 -39.04
CA SER A 4 26.13 37.31 -39.94
C SER A 4 25.75 38.64 -39.26
N LYS A 5 25.79 38.72 -37.93
CA LYS A 5 25.41 39.92 -37.16
C LYS A 5 26.59 40.86 -36.83
N PHE A 6 27.75 40.67 -37.46
CA PHE A 6 28.95 41.45 -37.16
C PHE A 6 29.25 42.56 -38.20
N LEU A 7 28.43 42.73 -39.25
CA LEU A 7 28.73 43.64 -40.38
C LEU A 7 27.87 44.90 -40.47
N ASP A 8 27.02 45.19 -39.49
CA ASP A 8 26.28 46.45 -39.47
C ASP A 8 26.85 47.35 -38.37
N GLY A 9 27.82 48.17 -38.79
CA GLY A 9 28.43 49.20 -37.98
C GLY A 9 27.45 50.34 -37.72
N GLU A 10 26.84 50.34 -36.54
CA GLU A 10 26.39 51.56 -35.87
C GLU A 10 27.00 51.57 -34.47
N ILE A 11 27.83 52.57 -34.20
CA ILE A 11 28.41 52.82 -32.88
C ILE A 11 27.31 53.42 -32.01
N PRO A 12 26.83 52.76 -30.94
CA PRO A 12 25.86 53.37 -30.04
C PRO A 12 26.49 54.61 -29.38
N SER A 13 25.78 55.73 -29.46
CA SER A 13 26.13 57.01 -28.86
C SER A 13 26.52 56.87 -27.39
N ILE A 14 27.63 57.50 -26.99
CA ILE A 14 28.31 57.41 -25.68
C ILE A 14 27.43 57.92 -24.49
N SER A 15 26.19 58.36 -24.72
CA SER A 15 25.34 59.00 -23.72
C SER A 15 24.39 58.08 -22.92
N SER A 16 24.41 56.75 -23.11
CA SER A 16 23.54 55.81 -22.36
C SER A 16 24.24 54.95 -21.30
N LEU A 17 25.55 55.09 -21.09
CA LEU A 17 26.28 54.43 -19.99
C LEU A 17 26.27 55.30 -18.73
N LYS A 18 25.06 55.61 -18.22
CA LYS A 18 24.88 56.18 -16.88
C LYS A 18 24.36 55.08 -15.96
N GLY A 19 25.29 54.41 -15.29
CA GLY A 19 24.95 53.52 -14.17
C GLY A 19 25.79 52.26 -14.10
N ASN A 20 27.11 52.38 -14.09
CA ASN A 20 27.98 51.24 -13.87
C ASN A 20 29.17 51.65 -13.00
N ASN A 21 29.04 51.36 -11.70
CA ASN A 21 30.14 51.24 -10.73
C ASN A 21 31.21 50.19 -11.15
N PHE A 22 31.12 49.66 -12.37
CA PHE A 22 32.04 48.69 -12.95
C PHE A 22 33.43 49.29 -13.22
N ALA A 23 33.51 50.58 -13.54
CA ALA A 23 34.79 51.27 -13.72
C ALA A 23 35.53 51.46 -12.37
N ASP A 24 34.79 51.76 -11.30
CA ASP A 24 35.34 51.99 -9.97
C ASP A 24 35.80 50.69 -9.29
N ASP A 25 35.14 49.56 -9.58
CA ASP A 25 35.53 48.24 -9.07
C ASP A 25 36.78 47.67 -9.75
N ILE A 26 37.07 48.02 -11.01
CA ILE A 26 38.29 47.59 -11.72
C ILE A 26 39.52 48.35 -11.23
N LEU A 27 39.35 49.62 -10.84
CA LEU A 27 40.44 50.47 -10.35
C LEU A 27 40.78 50.21 -8.87
N LYS A 28 39.93 49.47 -8.15
CA LYS A 28 40.17 49.09 -6.76
C LYS A 28 40.94 47.76 -6.73
N PRO A 29 42.20 47.74 -6.26
CA PRO A 29 42.93 46.48 -6.13
C PRO A 29 42.24 45.60 -5.09
N THR A 30 41.52 44.59 -5.55
CA THR A 30 40.94 43.56 -4.69
C THR A 30 41.95 42.44 -4.52
N LEU A 31 42.11 41.93 -3.30
CA LEU A 31 43.06 40.86 -2.96
C LEU A 31 42.73 39.50 -3.61
N HIS A 32 41.67 39.44 -4.41
CA HIS A 32 41.19 38.25 -5.08
C HIS A 32 41.02 38.52 -6.57
N GLU A 33 41.47 37.57 -7.38
CA GLU A 33 41.26 37.60 -8.82
C GLU A 33 39.78 37.35 -9.15
N PRO A 34 39.18 38.12 -10.06
CA PRO A 34 37.76 37.99 -10.41
C PRO A 34 37.36 36.60 -10.91
N GLY A 35 38.30 35.84 -11.51
CA GLY A 35 38.09 34.46 -11.95
C GLY A 35 37.95 33.45 -10.80
N VAL A 36 38.72 33.63 -9.72
CA VAL A 36 38.67 32.74 -8.55
C VAL A 36 37.34 32.91 -7.81
N ASN A 37 36.87 34.15 -7.64
CA ASN A 37 35.57 34.42 -7.02
C ASN A 37 34.42 33.80 -7.84
N TYR A 38 34.46 33.92 -9.17
CA TYR A 38 33.48 33.29 -10.04
C TYR A 38 33.45 31.76 -9.90
N PHE A 39 34.62 31.13 -9.91
CA PHE A 39 34.75 29.67 -9.77
C PHE A 39 34.24 29.17 -8.41
N LEU A 40 34.60 29.85 -7.32
CA LEU A 40 34.14 29.48 -5.98
C LEU A 40 32.62 29.63 -5.86
N ASN A 41 32.07 30.76 -6.30
CA ASN A 41 30.62 31.00 -6.27
C ASN A 41 29.85 29.95 -7.09
N HIS A 42 30.34 29.61 -8.28
CA HIS A 42 29.75 28.54 -9.09
C HIS A 42 29.86 27.17 -8.42
N THR A 43 31.01 26.85 -7.83
CA THR A 43 31.22 25.58 -7.14
C THR A 43 30.30 25.44 -5.93
N LEU A 44 30.19 26.47 -5.08
CA LEU A 44 29.29 26.48 -3.93
C LEU A 44 27.82 26.34 -4.36
N LYS A 45 27.43 27.06 -5.41
CA LYS A 45 26.08 26.96 -6.00
C LYS A 45 25.80 25.57 -6.53
N ASN A 46 26.77 24.96 -7.22
CA ASN A 46 26.64 23.62 -7.76
C ASN A 46 26.59 22.55 -6.66
N ILE A 47 27.35 22.73 -5.57
CA ILE A 47 27.28 21.84 -4.40
C ILE A 47 25.89 21.91 -3.76
N HIS A 48 25.33 23.11 -3.59
CA HIS A 48 24.00 23.27 -2.99
C HIS A 48 22.89 22.62 -3.84
N THR A 49 22.89 22.86 -5.15
CA THR A 49 21.89 22.29 -6.06
C THR A 49 22.05 20.77 -6.21
N ASN A 50 23.29 20.27 -6.23
CA ASN A 50 23.56 18.84 -6.30
C ASN A 50 23.12 18.12 -5.02
N LYS A 51 23.41 18.67 -3.83
CA LYS A 51 22.94 18.12 -2.55
C LYS A 51 21.42 18.02 -2.48
N LYS A 52 20.71 19.06 -2.95
CA LYS A 52 19.25 19.06 -3.02
C LYS A 52 18.72 17.96 -3.94
N LYS A 53 19.25 17.88 -5.17
CA LYS A 53 18.86 16.83 -6.14
C LYS A 53 19.14 15.42 -5.63
N GLN A 54 20.27 15.21 -4.96
CA GLN A 54 20.59 13.93 -4.33
C GLN A 54 19.55 13.56 -3.28
N TYR A 55 19.22 14.48 -2.36
CA TYR A 55 18.20 14.24 -1.33
C TYR A 55 16.84 13.90 -1.95
N ASP A 56 16.39 14.67 -2.94
CA ASP A 56 15.12 14.41 -3.65
C ASP A 56 15.12 13.02 -4.33
N THR A 57 16.26 12.62 -4.91
CA THR A 57 16.41 11.31 -5.57
C THR A 57 16.41 10.17 -4.55
N PHE A 58 17.14 10.32 -3.44
CA PHE A 58 17.17 9.34 -2.35
C PHE A 58 15.79 9.15 -1.73
N LEU A 59 15.04 10.23 -1.51
CA LEU A 59 13.66 10.14 -1.02
C LEU A 59 12.75 9.36 -1.97
N ASN A 60 12.84 9.60 -3.27
CA ASN A 60 12.06 8.86 -4.26
C ASN A 60 12.41 7.36 -4.27
N ILE A 61 13.69 7.01 -4.13
CA ILE A 61 14.15 5.62 -4.04
C ILE A 61 13.62 4.95 -2.76
N ILE A 62 13.70 5.64 -1.62
CA ILE A 62 13.17 5.14 -0.34
C ILE A 62 11.66 4.91 -0.45
N LEU A 63 10.92 5.84 -1.06
CA LEU A 63 9.48 5.72 -1.26
C LEU A 63 9.11 4.51 -2.13
N LEU A 64 9.87 4.29 -3.21
CA LEU A 64 9.72 3.10 -4.07
C LEU A 64 10.02 1.82 -3.29
N PHE A 65 11.10 1.79 -2.49
CA PHE A 65 11.45 0.63 -1.69
C PHE A 65 10.36 0.30 -0.66
N VAL A 66 9.82 1.30 0.04
CA VAL A 66 8.69 1.12 0.96
C VAL A 66 7.48 0.54 0.23
N PHE A 67 7.16 1.02 -0.97
CA PHE A 67 6.08 0.46 -1.78
C PHE A 67 6.30 -1.01 -2.13
N ILE A 68 7.51 -1.40 -2.55
CA ILE A 68 7.85 -2.80 -2.81
C ILE A 68 7.74 -3.65 -1.55
N VAL A 69 8.18 -3.14 -0.40
CA VAL A 69 8.07 -3.85 0.89
C VAL A 69 6.61 -4.08 1.25
N ILE A 70 5.75 -3.06 1.13
CA ILE A 70 4.31 -3.19 1.39
C ILE A 70 3.70 -4.24 0.46
N LEU A 71 3.99 -4.18 -0.84
CA LEU A 71 3.55 -5.19 -1.79
C LEU A 71 4.07 -6.59 -1.42
N GLY A 72 5.34 -6.71 -1.04
CA GLY A 72 5.96 -7.96 -0.62
C GLY A 72 5.26 -8.55 0.61
N VAL A 73 4.98 -7.74 1.62
CA VAL A 73 4.23 -8.15 2.82
C VAL A 73 2.83 -8.61 2.45
N ILE A 74 2.10 -7.86 1.63
CA ILE A 74 0.76 -8.26 1.16
C ILE A 74 0.83 -9.58 0.39
N LEU A 75 1.85 -9.77 -0.45
CA LEU A 75 1.99 -10.96 -1.26
C LEU A 75 2.36 -12.19 -0.42
N VAL A 76 3.28 -12.05 0.55
CA VAL A 76 3.65 -13.10 1.50
C VAL A 76 2.47 -13.46 2.39
N TYR A 77 1.76 -12.46 2.91
CA TYR A 77 0.54 -12.68 3.67
C TYR A 77 -0.50 -13.44 2.82
N LYS A 78 -0.75 -13.00 1.59
CA LYS A 78 -1.67 -13.68 0.67
C LYS A 78 -1.20 -15.09 0.30
N TYR A 79 0.11 -15.30 0.15
CA TYR A 79 0.69 -16.60 -0.19
C TYR A 79 0.51 -17.59 0.96
N ASN A 80 0.81 -17.20 2.20
CA ASN A 80 0.60 -18.06 3.38
C ASN A 80 -0.89 -18.26 3.70
N ASN A 81 -1.76 -17.30 3.37
CA ASN A 81 -3.22 -17.45 3.49
C ASN A 81 -3.86 -18.25 2.35
N ARG A 82 -3.11 -18.62 1.30
CA ARG A 82 -3.57 -19.67 0.38
C ARG A 82 -3.40 -20.98 1.13
N GLU A 83 -4.44 -21.38 1.85
CA GLU A 83 -4.60 -22.75 2.32
C GLU A 83 -4.23 -23.69 1.16
N THR A 84 -3.23 -24.53 1.37
CA THR A 84 -2.79 -25.53 0.39
C THR A 84 -4.04 -26.25 -0.14
N VAL A 85 -4.07 -26.57 -1.44
CA VAL A 85 -5.24 -27.24 -2.07
C VAL A 85 -5.68 -28.47 -1.26
N GLU A 86 -4.72 -29.16 -0.65
CA GLU A 86 -4.92 -30.26 0.30
C GLU A 86 -5.66 -29.84 1.57
N GLN A 87 -5.20 -28.80 2.28
CA GLN A 87 -5.88 -28.26 3.47
C GLN A 87 -7.31 -27.81 3.17
N LYS A 88 -7.53 -27.21 1.99
CA LYS A 88 -8.87 -26.82 1.54
C LYS A 88 -9.77 -28.03 1.28
N LYS A 89 -9.21 -29.13 0.79
CA LYS A 89 -9.92 -30.40 0.56
C LYS A 89 -10.26 -31.07 1.89
N GLU A 90 -9.32 -31.11 2.83
CA GLU A 90 -9.53 -31.65 4.18
C GLU A 90 -10.62 -30.88 4.93
N LYS A 91 -10.57 -29.53 4.93
CA LYS A 91 -11.62 -28.70 5.55
C LYS A 91 -13.00 -28.97 4.94
N LYS A 92 -13.08 -29.15 3.62
CA LYS A 92 -14.33 -29.51 2.95
C LYS A 92 -14.83 -30.90 3.35
N GLN A 93 -13.92 -31.88 3.42
CA GLN A 93 -14.25 -33.24 3.85
C GLN A 93 -14.75 -33.24 5.30
N GLN A 94 -14.06 -32.55 6.21
CA GLN A 94 -14.48 -32.39 7.60
C GLN A 94 -15.86 -31.74 7.73
N GLN A 95 -16.14 -30.69 6.93
CA GLN A 95 -17.47 -30.07 6.90
C GLN A 95 -18.56 -31.03 6.39
N GLN A 96 -18.28 -31.79 5.34
CA GLN A 96 -19.20 -32.79 4.79
C GLN A 96 -19.47 -33.90 5.81
N GLU A 97 -18.42 -34.44 6.43
CA GLU A 97 -18.52 -35.45 7.48
C GLU A 97 -19.33 -34.94 8.67
N TYR A 98 -19.09 -33.71 9.11
CA TYR A 98 -19.85 -33.08 10.19
C TYR A 98 -21.35 -33.02 9.86
N ILE A 99 -21.71 -32.57 8.66
CA ILE A 99 -23.11 -32.47 8.21
C ILE A 99 -23.74 -33.88 8.17
N ILE A 100 -23.06 -34.86 7.57
CA ILE A 100 -23.55 -36.24 7.47
C ILE A 100 -23.76 -36.84 8.87
N ASN A 101 -22.80 -36.65 9.78
CA ASN A 101 -22.89 -37.17 11.14
C ASN A 101 -24.01 -36.51 11.92
N LYS A 102 -24.25 -35.21 11.72
CA LYS A 102 -25.38 -34.49 12.32
C LYS A 102 -26.74 -34.98 11.79
N ILE A 103 -26.85 -35.24 10.49
CA ILE A 103 -28.09 -35.81 9.90
C ILE A 103 -28.33 -37.22 10.43
N LYS A 104 -27.27 -38.04 10.53
CA LYS A 104 -27.36 -39.39 11.06
C LYS A 104 -27.79 -39.40 12.53
N SER A 105 -27.24 -38.52 13.37
CA SER A 105 -27.64 -38.45 14.78
C SER A 105 -29.10 -38.05 14.94
N LEU A 106 -29.55 -37.03 14.22
CA LEU A 106 -30.96 -36.60 14.24
C LEU A 106 -31.90 -37.70 13.72
N THR A 107 -31.52 -38.42 12.67
CA THR A 107 -32.32 -39.53 12.15
C THR A 107 -32.37 -40.70 13.13
N LYS A 108 -31.25 -41.01 13.80
CA LYS A 108 -31.17 -42.08 14.80
C LYS A 108 -32.01 -41.78 16.03
N GLU A 109 -32.03 -40.53 16.50
CA GLU A 109 -32.93 -40.10 17.58
C GLU A 109 -34.39 -40.32 17.19
N LYS A 110 -34.80 -39.84 16.00
CA LYS A 110 -36.16 -40.07 15.48
C LYS A 110 -36.51 -41.56 15.32
N GLN A 111 -35.56 -42.37 14.85
CA GLN A 111 -35.75 -43.81 14.72
C GLN A 111 -35.90 -44.47 16.08
N LYS A 112 -35.12 -44.07 17.09
CA LYS A 112 -35.25 -44.60 18.45
C LYS A 112 -36.63 -44.29 19.05
N ASP A 113 -37.13 -43.08 18.83
CA ASP A 113 -38.49 -42.69 19.25
C ASP A 113 -39.57 -43.54 18.55
N GLN A 114 -39.32 -43.92 17.28
CA GLN A 114 -40.19 -44.80 16.51
C GLN A 114 -40.02 -46.28 16.85
N GLU A 115 -38.82 -46.77 17.18
CA GLU A 115 -38.52 -48.17 17.52
C GLU A 115 -39.09 -48.57 18.89
N ILE A 116 -39.27 -47.61 19.81
CA ILE A 116 -40.05 -47.83 21.04
C ILE A 116 -41.51 -48.23 20.70
N LEU A 117 -41.97 -48.04 19.46
CA LEU A 117 -43.33 -48.31 18.99
C LEU A 117 -43.35 -49.32 17.84
N ILE A 118 -43.84 -50.53 18.11
CA ILE A 118 -43.94 -51.63 17.10
C ILE A 118 -44.80 -51.23 15.89
N THR A 119 -45.77 -50.34 16.09
CA THR A 119 -46.86 -50.07 15.14
C THR A 119 -46.54 -49.02 14.08
N LYS A 120 -45.34 -48.41 14.05
CA LYS A 120 -44.93 -47.34 13.09
C LYS A 120 -45.89 -46.14 12.98
N ILE A 121 -46.88 -46.04 13.86
CA ILE A 121 -47.81 -44.92 13.95
C ILE A 121 -47.25 -43.91 14.97
N PRO A 122 -47.46 -42.61 14.75
CA PRO A 122 -47.13 -41.61 15.76
C PRO A 122 -47.89 -41.94 17.06
N LYS A 123 -47.26 -41.73 18.22
CA LYS A 123 -48.00 -41.72 19.49
C LYS A 123 -49.09 -40.67 19.39
N PHE A 124 -50.33 -41.10 19.55
CA PHE A 124 -51.45 -40.18 19.70
C PHE A 124 -51.33 -39.55 21.08
N GLU A 125 -50.91 -38.28 21.13
CA GLU A 125 -50.93 -37.48 22.35
C GLU A 125 -52.27 -36.75 22.41
N SER A 126 -53.09 -37.12 23.40
CA SER A 126 -54.36 -36.44 23.64
C SER A 126 -54.09 -35.09 24.32
N ASP A 127 -54.81 -34.03 23.91
CA ASP A 127 -54.71 -32.70 24.52
C ASP A 127 -54.90 -32.74 26.06
N TYR A 128 -55.73 -33.67 26.55
CA TYR A 128 -55.95 -33.91 27.98
C TYR A 128 -54.69 -34.46 28.68
N GLU A 129 -53.93 -35.33 28.01
CA GLU A 129 -52.73 -36.00 28.54
C GLU A 129 -51.54 -35.03 28.63
N LEU A 130 -51.40 -34.16 27.62
CA LEU A 130 -50.44 -33.05 27.60
C LEU A 130 -50.71 -32.05 28.75
N LEU A 131 -51.98 -31.71 28.97
CA LEU A 131 -52.38 -30.84 30.07
C LEU A 131 -52.00 -31.46 31.42
N HIS A 132 -52.29 -32.76 31.61
CA HIS A 132 -52.00 -33.43 32.88
C HIS A 132 -50.50 -33.49 33.17
N LYS A 133 -49.68 -33.84 32.18
CA LYS A 133 -48.20 -33.90 32.32
C LYS A 133 -47.55 -32.55 32.60
N LYS A 134 -48.11 -31.45 32.06
CA LYS A 134 -47.56 -30.10 32.21
C LYS A 134 -47.90 -29.47 33.57
N PHE A 135 -49.09 -29.75 34.10
CA PHE A 135 -49.62 -29.09 35.29
C PHE A 135 -49.65 -29.97 36.55
N TYR A 136 -49.67 -31.29 36.40
CA TYR A 136 -49.67 -32.24 37.51
C TYR A 136 -48.45 -33.15 37.37
N ARG A 137 -47.36 -32.77 38.03
CA ARG A 137 -46.15 -33.60 38.10
C ARG A 137 -46.31 -34.62 39.24
N VAL A 138 -46.61 -35.87 38.88
CA VAL A 138 -46.41 -37.04 39.74
C VAL A 138 -45.02 -37.59 39.48
#